data_AF-A0A3N5PMJ2-F1
#
_entry.id   AF-A0A3N5PMJ2-F1
#
_cell.length_a   1.000
_cell.length_b   1.000
_cell.length_c   1.000
_cell.angle_alpha   90.00
_cell.angle_beta   90.00
_cell.angle_gamma   90.00
#
_symmetry.space_group_name_H-M   'P 1'
#
loop_
_entity.id
_entity.type
_entity.pdbx_description
1 polymer ?
#
loop_
_entity_poly.entity_id
_entity_poly.type
_entity_poly.pdbx_seq_one_letter_code
_entity_poly.pdbx_strand_id
1 'polypeptide(L)'
;MFNMPCCYCEKLWIHLLSLGITLIIGCALATQSLASNVSITWDPSPGPDVAGYVIEYGVQSGKYEYEVDVGSVTEFTLTSLNDGITYYIAVRAYNGVNQFSDYSNEVMFNGSSDFGADVYSIPHIEMSLVGVDSEEIYGEDGRGENAIDGDPSSIWHTEWYHSDPVHPHEIVIDLGYDRQVCGFSYLPRQDGGYNGGIASYEFYVSTDDQNWGNPVAAGVFPCSTDKQEVAFDAR
;
A
#
# COMPACT_ATOMS: atom_id res chain seq x y z
N MET A 1 -19.87 -5.16 41.32
CA MET A 1 -18.67 -5.66 40.61
C MET A 1 -19.00 -7.07 40.14
N PHE A 2 -19.54 -7.20 38.92
CA PHE A 2 -19.70 -8.50 38.27
C PHE A 2 -18.65 -8.57 37.16
N ASN A 3 -17.71 -9.48 37.36
CA ASN A 3 -16.67 -9.83 36.42
C ASN A 3 -17.33 -10.73 35.37
N MET A 4 -17.60 -10.20 34.17
CA MET A 4 -18.05 -11.02 33.03
C MET A 4 -16.82 -11.44 32.23
N PRO A 5 -16.62 -12.74 31.97
CA PRO A 5 -15.54 -13.20 31.11
C PRO A 5 -15.85 -12.87 29.65
N CYS A 6 -14.89 -12.22 28.98
CA CYS A 6 -14.93 -11.90 27.55
C CYS A 6 -15.00 -13.17 26.67
N CYS A 7 -15.77 -13.02 25.58
CA CYS A 7 -15.71 -13.77 24.32
C CYS A 7 -15.96 -15.29 24.39
N TYR A 8 -17.18 -15.69 24.06
CA TYR A 8 -17.40 -17.00 23.42
C TYR A 8 -16.94 -16.90 21.96
N CYS A 9 -15.84 -17.59 21.66
CA CYS A 9 -15.38 -17.88 20.30
C CYS A 9 -15.91 -19.28 19.95
N GLU A 10 -16.91 -19.37 19.06
CA GLU A 10 -17.31 -20.66 18.49
C GLU A 10 -16.86 -20.75 17.03
N LYS A 11 -15.96 -21.71 16.77
CA LYS A 11 -15.58 -22.21 15.44
C LYS A 11 -16.63 -23.20 14.94
N LEU A 12 -17.00 -23.15 13.66
CA LEU A 12 -17.63 -24.27 12.95
C LEU A 12 -17.07 -24.42 11.52
N TRP A 13 -16.91 -25.66 11.06
CA TRP A 13 -15.96 -26.11 10.01
C TRP A 13 -16.58 -26.53 8.66
N ILE A 14 -15.77 -26.39 7.59
CA ILE A 14 -15.52 -27.24 6.39
C ILE A 14 -16.66 -27.59 5.40
N HIS A 15 -16.39 -27.34 4.11
CA HIS A 15 -16.50 -28.39 3.06
C HIS A 15 -15.28 -28.40 2.12
N LEU A 16 -14.51 -29.48 2.16
CA LEU A 16 -13.60 -29.94 1.11
C LEU A 16 -14.32 -30.99 0.27
N LEU A 17 -14.17 -30.93 -1.06
CA LEU A 17 -14.25 -32.10 -1.94
C LEU A 17 -13.15 -32.00 -3.00
N SER A 18 -12.30 -33.02 -3.01
CA SER A 18 -11.11 -33.17 -3.85
C SER A 18 -11.41 -33.71 -5.24
N LEU A 19 -10.63 -33.30 -6.25
CA LEU A 19 -9.76 -34.12 -7.10
C LEU A 19 -9.51 -33.41 -8.43
N GLY A 20 -8.28 -32.97 -8.62
CA GLY A 20 -7.79 -32.43 -9.89
C GLY A 20 -6.28 -32.32 -9.84
N ILE A 21 -5.59 -33.42 -10.18
CA ILE A 21 -4.17 -33.38 -10.52
C ILE A 21 -4.05 -32.56 -11.80
N THR A 22 -3.58 -31.33 -11.70
CA THR A 22 -2.96 -30.62 -12.82
C THR A 22 -1.52 -30.36 -12.44
N LEU A 23 -0.62 -31.10 -13.07
CA LEU A 23 0.81 -30.80 -13.12
C LEU A 23 0.98 -29.47 -13.86
N ILE A 24 0.91 -28.36 -13.14
CA ILE A 24 1.40 -27.08 -13.64
C ILE A 24 2.92 -27.15 -13.46
N ILE A 25 3.64 -27.46 -14.54
CA ILE A 25 5.03 -27.01 -14.68
C ILE A 25 4.91 -25.49 -14.83
N GLY A 26 4.79 -24.83 -13.69
CA GLY A 26 4.90 -23.39 -13.59
C GLY A 26 6.38 -23.10 -13.75
N CYS A 27 6.78 -22.73 -14.95
CA CYS A 27 7.90 -21.83 -15.09
C CYS A 27 7.60 -20.70 -14.11
N ALA A 28 8.38 -20.58 -13.04
CA ALA A 28 8.36 -19.38 -12.24
C ALA A 28 8.76 -18.26 -13.20
N LEU A 29 7.77 -17.59 -13.78
CA LEU A 29 7.96 -16.23 -14.18
C LEU A 29 8.28 -15.53 -12.86
N ALA A 30 9.56 -15.23 -12.65
CA ALA A 30 9.92 -14.21 -11.69
C ALA A 30 9.17 -12.96 -12.15
N THR A 31 8.02 -12.69 -11.52
CA THR A 31 7.40 -11.38 -11.60
C THR A 31 8.35 -10.47 -10.85
N GLN A 32 9.30 -9.87 -11.58
CA GLN A 32 10.05 -8.77 -11.05
C GLN A 32 9.03 -7.67 -10.79
N SER A 33 8.78 -7.39 -9.51
CA SER A 33 8.05 -6.19 -9.11
C SER A 33 8.84 -5.00 -9.63
N LEU A 34 8.18 -4.11 -10.39
CA LEU A 34 8.84 -3.02 -11.10
C LEU A 34 8.64 -1.69 -10.39
N ALA A 35 9.78 -1.01 -10.23
CA ALA A 35 10.01 0.42 -10.02
C ALA A 35 10.12 0.93 -8.58
N SER A 36 11.27 0.64 -7.95
CA SER A 36 11.88 1.60 -7.01
C SER A 36 12.47 2.77 -7.82
N ASN A 37 12.43 3.97 -7.25
CA ASN A 37 13.11 5.15 -7.80
C ASN A 37 13.97 5.82 -6.72
N VAL A 38 15.02 6.52 -7.14
CA VAL A 38 15.92 7.25 -6.23
C VAL A 38 16.28 8.59 -6.84
N SER A 39 16.04 9.66 -6.09
CA SER A 39 16.51 11.00 -6.42
C SER A 39 17.97 11.15 -6.00
N ILE A 40 18.82 11.43 -6.97
CA ILE A 40 20.26 11.62 -6.81
C ILE A 40 20.54 13.10 -7.04
N THR A 41 21.25 13.71 -6.10
CA THR A 41 21.75 15.09 -6.21
C THR A 41 23.26 15.10 -5.99
N TRP A 42 23.96 15.97 -6.71
CA TRP A 42 25.41 16.11 -6.57
C TRP A 42 25.86 17.56 -6.73
N ASP A 43 27.00 17.88 -6.13
CA ASP A 43 27.62 19.20 -6.32
C ASP A 43 28.20 19.32 -7.74
N PRO A 44 28.01 20.47 -8.43
CA PRO A 44 28.63 20.69 -9.73
C PRO A 44 30.16 20.52 -9.68
N SER A 45 30.72 19.85 -10.70
CA SER A 45 32.18 19.69 -10.82
C SER A 45 32.85 21.05 -11.10
N PRO A 46 33.98 21.38 -10.44
CA PRO A 46 34.62 22.70 -10.55
C PRO A 46 35.35 22.93 -11.88
N GLY A 47 35.40 21.94 -12.77
CA GLY A 47 36.07 22.03 -14.07
C GLY A 47 35.41 23.08 -14.97
N PRO A 48 36.18 24.00 -15.58
CA PRO A 48 35.61 25.05 -16.43
C PRO A 48 34.99 24.53 -17.74
N ASP A 49 35.33 23.31 -18.14
CA ASP A 49 34.95 22.71 -19.42
C ASP A 49 33.88 21.62 -19.28
N VAL A 50 33.18 21.52 -18.14
CA VAL A 50 32.13 20.52 -17.92
C VAL A 50 30.95 20.77 -18.88
N ALA A 51 30.67 19.78 -19.73
CA ALA A 51 29.56 19.80 -20.68
C ALA A 51 28.32 19.05 -20.15
N GLY A 52 28.51 18.08 -19.25
CA GLY A 52 27.41 17.34 -18.61
C GLY A 52 27.89 16.27 -17.63
N TYR A 53 26.96 15.41 -17.21
CA TYR A 53 27.18 14.34 -16.25
C TYR A 53 26.57 13.03 -16.74
N VAL A 54 27.19 11.92 -16.33
CA VAL A 54 26.66 10.56 -16.48
C VAL A 54 26.52 9.95 -15.08
N ILE A 55 25.39 9.32 -14.83
CA ILE A 55 25.15 8.47 -13.67
C ILE A 55 25.47 7.04 -14.06
N GLU A 56 26.37 6.39 -13.35
CA GLU A 56 26.74 4.99 -13.55
C GLU A 56 26.35 4.18 -12.30
N TYR A 57 25.74 3.00 -12.49
CA TYR A 57 25.28 2.17 -11.38
C TYR A 57 25.33 0.67 -11.66
N GLY A 58 25.32 -0.14 -10.61
CA GLY A 58 25.32 -1.61 -10.68
C GLY A 58 25.05 -2.27 -9.33
N VAL A 59 25.01 -3.60 -9.29
CA VAL A 59 24.66 -4.39 -8.09
C VAL A 59 25.87 -4.84 -7.26
N GLN A 60 27.07 -4.42 -7.65
CA GLN A 60 28.33 -4.69 -6.97
C GLN A 60 29.12 -3.39 -6.83
N SER A 61 29.65 -3.13 -5.63
CA SER A 61 30.51 -1.95 -5.38
C SER A 61 31.68 -1.90 -6.37
N GLY A 62 31.88 -0.72 -6.97
CA GLY A 62 32.92 -0.47 -7.97
C GLY A 62 32.70 -1.16 -9.32
N LYS A 63 31.52 -1.74 -9.57
CA LYS A 63 31.16 -2.32 -10.87
C LYS A 63 29.82 -1.76 -11.35
N TYR A 64 29.91 -0.85 -12.31
CA TYR A 64 28.76 -0.18 -12.90
C TYR A 64 28.44 -0.80 -14.26
N GLU A 65 27.29 -1.45 -14.36
CA GLU A 65 26.84 -2.16 -15.57
C GLU A 65 25.84 -1.33 -16.38
N TYR A 66 25.32 -0.26 -15.78
CA TYR A 66 24.31 0.62 -16.36
C TYR A 66 24.79 2.08 -16.31
N GLU A 67 24.44 2.85 -17.34
CA GLU A 67 24.76 4.28 -17.44
C GLU A 67 23.55 5.09 -17.91
N VAL A 68 23.44 6.34 -17.45
CA VAL A 68 22.45 7.33 -17.88
C VAL A 68 23.13 8.68 -18.05
N ASP A 69 23.15 9.21 -19.26
CA ASP A 69 23.55 10.60 -19.52
C ASP A 69 22.41 11.53 -19.10
N VAL A 70 22.71 12.43 -18.18
CA VAL A 70 21.75 13.37 -17.59
C VAL A 70 22.00 14.81 -18.05
N GLY A 71 22.99 15.03 -18.93
CA GLY A 71 23.34 16.35 -19.42
C GLY A 71 23.84 17.28 -18.31
N SER A 72 23.50 18.56 -18.36
CA SER A 72 24.04 19.58 -17.46
C SER A 72 23.28 19.75 -16.14
N VAL A 73 22.42 18.80 -15.77
CA VAL A 73 21.67 18.86 -14.49
C VAL A 73 22.58 18.45 -13.33
N THR A 74 22.14 18.72 -12.11
CA THR A 74 22.79 18.29 -10.86
C THR A 74 21.85 17.51 -9.94
N GLU A 75 20.70 17.14 -10.49
CA GLU A 75 19.70 16.31 -9.87
C GLU A 75 19.05 15.41 -10.92
N PHE A 76 18.75 14.16 -10.56
CA PHE A 76 18.06 13.22 -11.43
C PHE A 76 17.38 12.12 -10.62
N THR A 77 16.22 11.66 -11.09
CA THR A 77 15.52 10.52 -10.50
C THR A 77 15.76 9.28 -11.36
N LEU A 78 16.56 8.33 -10.86
CA LEU A 78 16.63 7.00 -11.48
C LEU A 78 15.33 6.26 -11.21
N THR A 79 14.73 5.69 -12.25
CA THR A 79 13.48 4.93 -12.18
C THR A 79 13.70 3.49 -12.61
N SER A 80 12.68 2.64 -12.44
CA SER A 80 12.70 1.24 -12.88
C SER A 80 13.80 0.38 -12.22
N LEU A 81 14.21 0.73 -11.00
CA LEU A 81 15.12 -0.10 -10.22
C LEU A 81 14.36 -1.29 -9.61
N ASN A 82 15.04 -2.43 -9.53
CA ASN A 82 14.47 -3.66 -9.00
C ASN A 82 14.40 -3.62 -7.48
N ASP A 83 13.26 -4.05 -6.95
CA ASP A 83 13.05 -4.17 -5.50
C ASP A 83 13.89 -5.31 -4.88
N GLY A 84 14.25 -5.14 -3.62
CA GLY A 84 15.18 -5.99 -2.86
C GLY A 84 16.64 -5.97 -3.34
N ILE A 85 17.01 -5.15 -4.33
CA ILE A 85 18.36 -5.12 -4.91
C ILE A 85 19.16 -3.92 -4.42
N THR A 86 20.33 -4.18 -3.82
CA THR A 86 21.27 -3.10 -3.49
C THR A 86 22.01 -2.63 -4.75
N TYR A 87 21.84 -1.36 -5.07
CA TYR A 87 22.55 -0.65 -6.12
C TYR A 87 23.69 0.20 -5.54
N TYR A 88 24.77 0.29 -6.29
CA TYR A 88 25.93 1.14 -6.06
C TYR A 88 25.98 2.15 -7.18
N ILE A 89 25.97 3.44 -6.84
CA ILE A 89 25.76 4.52 -7.80
C ILE A 89 26.90 5.53 -7.65
N ALA A 90 27.44 5.98 -8.79
CA ALA A 90 28.44 7.04 -8.86
C ALA A 90 28.16 7.97 -10.04
N VAL A 91 28.64 9.20 -9.97
CA VAL A 91 28.46 10.23 -11.01
C VAL A 91 29.82 10.64 -11.56
N ARG A 92 29.87 10.92 -12.87
CA ARG A 92 31.05 11.49 -13.53
C ARG A 92 30.65 12.67 -14.39
N ALA A 93 31.44 13.73 -14.34
CA ALA A 93 31.35 14.82 -15.30
C ALA A 93 32.10 14.48 -16.58
N TYR A 94 31.59 14.93 -17.73
CA TYR A 94 32.28 14.90 -19.03
C TYR A 94 32.40 16.30 -19.63
N ASN A 95 33.42 16.51 -20.46
CA ASN A 95 33.60 17.75 -21.23
C ASN A 95 33.09 17.62 -22.68
N GLY A 96 33.18 18.70 -23.46
CA GLY A 96 32.71 18.75 -24.85
C GLY A 96 33.43 17.81 -25.85
N VAL A 97 34.44 17.05 -25.38
CA VAL A 97 35.15 16.01 -26.15
C VAL A 97 34.99 14.61 -25.53
N ASN A 98 33.99 14.42 -24.66
CA ASN A 98 33.70 13.16 -23.96
C ASN A 98 34.88 12.61 -23.15
N GLN A 99 35.75 13.49 -22.63
CA GLN A 99 36.68 13.11 -21.59
C GLN A 99 35.97 13.19 -20.24
N PHE A 100 36.07 12.11 -19.48
CA PHE A 100 35.42 11.99 -18.19
C PHE A 100 36.38 12.25 -17.05
N SER A 101 35.83 12.84 -15.98
CA SER A 101 36.47 12.94 -14.66
C SER A 101 36.65 11.58 -13.98
N ASP A 102 37.33 11.56 -12.83
CA ASP A 102 37.23 10.46 -11.87
C ASP A 102 35.78 10.36 -11.35
N TYR A 103 35.43 9.19 -10.79
CA TYR A 103 34.13 9.00 -10.15
C TYR A 103 33.96 9.91 -8.92
N SER A 104 32.73 10.30 -8.65
CA SER A 104 32.32 10.78 -7.32
C SER A 104 32.56 9.70 -6.25
N ASN A 105 32.30 10.04 -4.99
CA ASN A 105 32.06 8.98 -4.01
C ASN A 105 30.89 8.11 -4.46
N GLU A 106 31.00 6.82 -4.21
CA GLU A 106 29.93 5.85 -4.45
C GLU A 106 28.90 5.95 -3.32
N VAL A 107 27.62 5.86 -3.68
CA VAL A 107 26.52 5.74 -2.73
C VAL A 107 25.84 4.38 -2.88
N MET A 108 25.43 3.80 -1.76
CA MET A 108 24.67 2.56 -1.71
C MET A 108 23.18 2.90 -1.58
N PHE A 109 22.38 2.42 -2.52
CA PHE A 109 20.93 2.50 -2.48
C PHE A 109 20.37 1.08 -2.40
N ASN A 110 19.66 0.76 -1.33
CA ASN A 110 18.85 -0.44 -1.33
C ASN A 110 17.61 -0.14 -2.13
N GLY A 111 17.48 -0.74 -3.31
CA GLY A 111 16.22 -0.88 -4.01
C GLY A 111 15.30 -1.61 -3.05
N SER A 112 14.57 -0.84 -2.28
CA SER A 112 13.54 -1.31 -1.38
C SER A 112 12.36 -0.44 -1.69
N SER A 113 11.19 -1.05 -1.76
CA SER A 113 9.91 -0.40 -1.54
C SER A 113 9.79 0.15 -0.10
N ASP A 114 10.86 0.73 0.48
CA ASP A 114 10.72 1.72 1.54
C ASP A 114 10.05 2.92 0.90
N PHE A 115 8.76 3.01 1.15
CA PHE A 115 7.86 4.07 0.72
C PHE A 115 8.46 5.46 0.96
N GLY A 116 9.11 5.98 -0.08
CA GLY A 116 9.24 7.40 -0.39
C GLY A 116 8.34 7.83 -1.55
N ALA A 117 7.39 6.99 -1.98
CA ALA A 117 6.15 7.51 -2.53
C ALA A 117 5.41 8.11 -1.33
N ASP A 118 5.07 9.39 -1.39
CA ASP A 118 4.21 9.96 -0.37
C ASP A 118 2.90 9.13 -0.29
N VAL A 119 2.80 8.28 0.74
CA VAL A 119 1.58 7.52 1.03
C VAL A 119 0.60 8.51 1.65
N TYR A 120 -0.20 9.12 0.80
CA TYR A 120 -1.29 9.99 1.23
C TYR A 120 -2.53 9.15 1.47
N SER A 121 -3.19 9.37 2.62
CA SER A 121 -4.56 8.90 2.80
C SER A 121 -5.43 9.49 1.70
N ILE A 122 -6.23 8.65 1.05
CA ILE A 122 -7.25 9.12 0.12
C ILE A 122 -8.15 10.08 0.91
N PRO A 123 -8.31 11.35 0.49
CA PRO A 123 -9.14 12.28 1.20
C PRO A 123 -10.58 11.76 1.28
N HIS A 124 -11.16 11.76 2.47
CA HIS A 124 -12.55 11.37 2.71
C HIS A 124 -13.54 12.08 1.77
N ILE A 125 -13.27 13.33 1.41
CA ILE A 125 -14.08 14.12 0.47
C ILE A 125 -14.08 13.59 -0.98
N GLU A 126 -13.11 12.76 -1.35
CA GLU A 126 -13.06 12.09 -2.66
C GLU A 126 -13.80 10.76 -2.66
N MET A 127 -14.06 10.18 -1.48
CA MET A 127 -14.76 8.91 -1.36
C MET A 127 -16.27 9.10 -1.47
N SER A 128 -16.96 8.07 -1.96
CA SER A 128 -18.41 7.98 -1.85
C SER A 128 -18.84 6.57 -1.46
N LEU A 129 -19.94 6.47 -0.72
CA LEU A 129 -20.50 5.18 -0.35
C LEU A 129 -21.21 4.57 -1.55
N VAL A 130 -20.82 3.36 -1.93
CA VAL A 130 -21.56 2.56 -2.92
C VAL A 130 -22.71 1.83 -2.22
N GLY A 131 -22.44 1.22 -1.07
CA GLY A 131 -23.48 0.59 -0.25
C GLY A 131 -22.94 -0.10 1.00
N VAL A 132 -23.86 -0.48 1.88
CA VAL A 132 -23.65 -1.34 3.05
C VAL A 132 -24.71 -2.45 3.05
N ASP A 133 -24.42 -3.60 3.66
CA ASP A 133 -25.41 -4.68 3.80
C ASP A 133 -26.54 -4.30 4.78
N SER A 134 -26.21 -3.49 5.79
CA SER A 134 -27.10 -3.07 6.86
C SER A 134 -26.64 -1.74 7.48
N GLU A 135 -27.58 -0.92 7.92
CA GLU A 135 -27.31 0.33 8.65
C GLU A 135 -28.41 0.64 9.67
N GLU A 136 -28.02 1.18 10.81
CA GLU A 136 -28.93 1.66 11.85
C GLU A 136 -29.36 3.10 11.56
N ILE A 137 -30.67 3.32 11.41
CA ILE A 137 -31.27 4.63 11.11
C ILE A 137 -32.48 4.97 12.00
N TYR A 138 -32.82 4.10 12.95
CA TYR A 138 -33.98 4.22 13.85
C TYR A 138 -33.57 4.53 15.28
N GLY A 139 -32.63 3.76 15.82
CA GLY A 139 -32.11 3.89 17.19
C GLY A 139 -31.03 4.96 17.32
N GLU A 140 -30.25 5.19 16.27
CA GLU A 140 -29.18 6.19 16.20
C GLU A 140 -28.88 6.58 14.74
N ASP A 141 -27.91 7.47 14.53
CA ASP A 141 -27.34 7.77 13.21
C ASP A 141 -26.14 6.85 12.96
N GLY A 142 -26.40 5.62 12.51
CA GLY A 142 -25.42 4.58 12.23
C GLY A 142 -25.22 4.35 10.72
N ARG A 143 -25.44 5.37 9.89
CA ARG A 143 -25.41 5.25 8.43
C ARG A 143 -24.04 4.89 7.88
N GLY A 144 -24.02 4.23 6.72
CA GLY A 144 -22.78 3.86 6.04
C GLY A 144 -21.86 5.05 5.72
N GLU A 145 -22.41 6.23 5.43
CA GLU A 145 -21.59 7.40 5.09
C GLU A 145 -20.71 7.89 6.24
N ASN A 146 -21.10 7.62 7.48
CA ASN A 146 -20.32 7.99 8.66
C ASN A 146 -18.98 7.24 8.72
N ALA A 147 -18.82 6.11 8.01
CA ALA A 147 -17.53 5.42 7.93
C ALA A 147 -16.47 6.18 7.12
N ILE A 148 -16.89 7.13 6.27
CA ILE A 148 -16.02 7.81 5.31
C ILE A 148 -16.07 9.34 5.41
N ASP A 149 -16.72 9.92 6.41
CA ASP A 149 -16.87 11.38 6.57
C ASP A 149 -15.64 12.07 7.21
N GLY A 150 -14.73 11.29 7.79
CA GLY A 150 -13.54 11.77 8.49
C GLY A 150 -13.78 12.28 9.91
N ASP A 151 -14.98 12.12 10.46
CA ASP A 151 -15.33 12.48 11.84
C ASP A 151 -15.26 11.23 12.74
N PRO A 152 -14.27 11.12 13.65
CA PRO A 152 -14.15 9.96 14.53
C PRO A 152 -15.29 9.85 15.57
N SER A 153 -16.18 10.83 15.64
CA SER A 153 -17.35 10.82 16.54
C SER A 153 -18.63 10.28 15.89
N SER A 154 -18.67 10.12 14.56
CA SER A 154 -19.73 9.42 13.83
C SER A 154 -19.27 7.98 13.55
N ILE A 155 -20.23 7.06 13.40
CA ILE A 155 -19.94 5.65 13.09
C ILE A 155 -20.94 5.11 12.07
N TRP A 156 -20.48 4.21 11.21
CA TRP A 156 -21.37 3.21 10.62
C TRP A 156 -21.64 2.13 11.67
N HIS A 157 -22.91 1.76 11.82
CA HIS A 157 -23.36 0.68 12.68
C HIS A 157 -24.42 -0.13 11.93
N THR A 158 -24.27 -1.45 11.90
CA THR A 158 -25.32 -2.32 11.34
C THR A 158 -26.59 -2.22 12.15
N GLU A 159 -27.74 -2.43 11.52
CA GLU A 159 -29.05 -2.24 12.15
C GLU A 159 -29.19 -3.17 13.35
N TRP A 160 -29.47 -2.63 14.54
CA TRP A 160 -29.61 -3.41 15.76
C TRP A 160 -30.96 -3.21 16.44
N TYR A 161 -31.73 -2.19 16.04
CA TYR A 161 -32.97 -1.84 16.72
C TYR A 161 -34.13 -2.80 16.40
N HIS A 162 -34.28 -3.23 15.14
CA HIS A 162 -35.38 -4.08 14.68
C HIS A 162 -34.98 -5.45 14.15
N SER A 163 -33.82 -5.56 13.49
CA SER A 163 -33.44 -6.71 12.66
C SER A 163 -32.19 -7.44 13.16
N ASP A 164 -31.20 -6.74 13.70
CA ASP A 164 -29.97 -7.33 14.28
C ASP A 164 -29.38 -8.45 13.39
N PRO A 165 -29.03 -8.15 12.12
CA PRO A 165 -28.56 -9.15 11.20
C PRO A 165 -27.23 -9.73 11.69
N VAL A 166 -27.05 -11.03 11.49
CA VAL A 166 -25.80 -11.72 11.85
C VAL A 166 -24.75 -11.56 10.78
N HIS A 167 -23.49 -11.51 11.20
CA HIS A 167 -22.30 -11.50 10.34
C HIS A 167 -22.35 -12.59 9.24
N PRO A 168 -21.72 -12.36 8.07
CA PRO A 168 -20.83 -11.24 7.73
C PRO A 168 -21.55 -9.93 7.38
N HIS A 169 -20.83 -8.82 7.51
CA HIS A 169 -21.27 -7.47 7.12
C HIS A 169 -20.30 -6.90 6.08
N GLU A 170 -20.79 -6.00 5.24
CA GLU A 170 -20.07 -5.46 4.10
C GLU A 170 -20.31 -3.95 3.96
N ILE A 171 -19.23 -3.24 3.61
CA ILE A 171 -19.26 -1.86 3.16
C ILE A 171 -18.46 -1.74 1.87
N VAL A 172 -19.03 -1.09 0.87
CA VAL A 172 -18.41 -0.86 -0.44
C VAL A 172 -18.25 0.65 -0.65
N ILE A 173 -17.02 1.07 -0.92
CA ILE A 173 -16.62 2.49 -1.03
C ILE A 173 -16.00 2.70 -2.40
N ASP A 174 -16.49 3.72 -3.10
CA ASP A 174 -15.85 4.25 -4.30
C ASP A 174 -14.78 5.26 -3.88
N LEU A 175 -13.55 5.08 -4.38
CA LEU A 175 -12.40 5.94 -4.10
C LEU A 175 -12.33 7.17 -5.04
N GLY A 176 -13.31 7.32 -5.93
CA GLY A 176 -13.52 8.46 -6.83
C GLY A 176 -12.87 8.31 -8.21
N TYR A 177 -11.62 7.85 -8.28
CA TYR A 177 -10.93 7.52 -9.53
C TYR A 177 -9.91 6.41 -9.33
N ASP A 178 -9.61 5.69 -10.42
CA ASP A 178 -8.62 4.60 -10.45
C ASP A 178 -7.26 5.09 -9.93
N ARG A 179 -6.81 4.48 -8.84
CA ARG A 179 -5.55 4.81 -8.18
C ARG A 179 -4.95 3.57 -7.54
N GLN A 180 -3.63 3.59 -7.39
CA GLN A 180 -2.96 2.55 -6.65
C GLN A 180 -3.30 2.63 -5.16
N VAL A 181 -3.66 1.50 -4.59
CA VAL A 181 -3.87 1.35 -3.14
C VAL A 181 -2.91 0.30 -2.60
N CYS A 182 -2.33 0.56 -1.43
CA CYS A 182 -1.36 -0.31 -0.78
C CYS A 182 -1.71 -0.59 0.69
N GLY A 183 -2.88 -0.15 1.13
CA GLY A 183 -3.34 -0.36 2.48
C GLY A 183 -4.67 0.34 2.78
N PHE A 184 -5.17 0.07 3.97
CA PHE A 184 -6.35 0.74 4.53
C PHE A 184 -6.18 0.95 6.04
N SER A 185 -7.01 1.82 6.60
CA SER A 185 -7.11 2.00 8.03
C SER A 185 -8.53 1.74 8.54
N TYR A 186 -8.62 1.16 9.73
CA TYR A 186 -9.86 0.92 10.46
C TYR A 186 -9.78 1.61 11.82
N LEU A 187 -10.72 2.51 12.11
CA LEU A 187 -10.89 3.11 13.43
C LEU A 187 -12.18 2.54 14.06
N PRO A 188 -12.08 1.73 15.14
CA PRO A 188 -13.24 1.30 15.91
C PRO A 188 -14.01 2.50 16.49
N ARG A 189 -15.27 2.31 16.91
CA ARG A 189 -16.07 3.36 17.57
C ARG A 189 -15.32 4.01 18.76
N GLN A 190 -15.47 5.33 18.91
CA GLN A 190 -14.74 6.12 19.92
C GLN A 190 -15.61 6.60 21.09
N ASP A 191 -16.90 6.25 21.09
CA ASP A 191 -17.90 6.68 22.08
C ASP A 191 -17.89 5.89 23.40
N GLY A 192 -16.93 4.98 23.58
CA GLY A 192 -16.78 4.12 24.75
C GLY A 192 -17.64 2.86 24.74
N GLY A 193 -18.40 2.61 23.68
CA GLY A 193 -19.04 1.31 23.42
C GLY A 193 -18.04 0.26 22.92
N TYR A 194 -18.33 -1.02 23.14
CA TYR A 194 -17.50 -2.14 22.66
C TYR A 194 -18.18 -3.01 21.60
N ASN A 195 -19.48 -2.81 21.35
CA ASN A 195 -20.22 -3.56 20.34
C ASN A 195 -19.94 -2.98 18.95
N GLY A 196 -19.92 -3.84 17.93
CA GLY A 196 -19.66 -3.45 16.54
C GLY A 196 -18.17 -3.38 16.16
N GLY A 197 -17.25 -3.77 17.05
CA GLY A 197 -15.84 -3.90 16.70
C GLY A 197 -15.62 -5.04 15.70
N ILE A 198 -15.00 -4.74 14.55
CA ILE A 198 -14.69 -5.73 13.51
C ILE A 198 -13.60 -6.65 14.06
N ALA A 199 -13.85 -7.96 14.05
CA ALA A 199 -12.86 -8.97 14.40
C ALA A 199 -12.19 -9.53 13.14
N SER A 200 -12.76 -10.60 12.57
CA SER A 200 -12.26 -11.17 11.32
C SER A 200 -12.68 -10.32 10.13
N TYR A 201 -11.76 -10.06 9.21
CA TYR A 201 -12.03 -9.27 8.00
C TYR A 201 -11.37 -9.90 6.77
N GLU A 202 -11.94 -9.58 5.61
CA GLU A 202 -11.34 -9.73 4.30
C GLU A 202 -11.48 -8.36 3.59
N PHE A 203 -10.43 -7.92 2.91
CA PHE A 203 -10.39 -6.65 2.19
C PHE A 203 -10.18 -6.92 0.72
N TYR A 204 -11.08 -6.38 -0.10
CA TYR A 204 -11.10 -6.57 -1.55
C TYR A 204 -10.95 -5.22 -2.25
N VAL A 205 -10.45 -5.24 -3.48
CA VAL A 205 -10.34 -4.05 -4.34
C VAL A 205 -10.86 -4.41 -5.72
N SER A 206 -11.53 -3.48 -6.38
CA SER A 206 -12.05 -3.65 -7.74
C SER A 206 -11.98 -2.32 -8.50
N THR A 207 -11.84 -2.41 -9.82
CA THR A 207 -11.94 -1.28 -10.75
C THR A 207 -13.29 -1.22 -11.47
N ASP A 208 -14.20 -2.17 -11.20
CA ASP A 208 -15.47 -2.31 -11.93
C ASP A 208 -16.69 -2.63 -11.06
N ASP A 209 -16.53 -2.71 -9.73
CA ASP A 209 -17.58 -3.03 -8.75
C ASP A 209 -18.29 -4.39 -9.00
N GLN A 210 -17.74 -5.23 -9.86
CA GLN A 210 -18.34 -6.51 -10.27
C GLN A 210 -17.40 -7.69 -10.04
N ASN A 211 -16.11 -7.50 -10.30
CA ASN A 211 -15.08 -8.53 -10.26
C ASN A 211 -14.05 -8.22 -9.17
N TRP A 212 -14.27 -8.78 -7.98
CA TRP A 212 -13.46 -8.49 -6.80
C TRP A 212 -12.26 -9.43 -6.59
N GLY A 213 -12.25 -10.59 -7.25
CA GLY A 213 -11.15 -11.56 -7.15
C GLY A 213 -10.99 -12.16 -5.75
N ASN A 214 -9.74 -12.43 -5.37
CA ASN A 214 -9.37 -12.88 -4.01
C ASN A 214 -9.10 -11.66 -3.11
N PRO A 215 -9.28 -11.78 -1.79
CA PRO A 215 -8.97 -10.68 -0.87
C PRO A 215 -7.49 -10.32 -0.96
N VAL A 216 -7.20 -9.01 -0.96
CA VAL A 216 -5.83 -8.48 -0.99
C VAL A 216 -5.22 -8.40 0.41
N ALA A 217 -6.06 -8.40 1.44
CA ALA A 217 -5.68 -8.62 2.82
C ALA A 217 -6.80 -9.35 3.58
N ALA A 218 -6.44 -10.16 4.57
CA ALA A 218 -7.39 -10.78 5.49
C ALA A 218 -6.72 -10.96 6.86
N GLY A 219 -7.49 -10.91 7.93
CA GLY A 219 -6.92 -10.97 9.27
C GLY A 219 -7.95 -10.91 10.38
N VAL A 220 -7.44 -10.70 11.60
CA VAL A 220 -8.25 -10.51 12.80
C VAL A 220 -7.73 -9.28 13.53
N PHE A 221 -8.58 -8.26 13.71
CA PHE A 221 -8.23 -7.12 14.53
C PHE A 221 -8.29 -7.46 16.03
N PRO A 222 -7.41 -6.87 16.86
CA PRO A 222 -7.53 -6.98 18.31
C PRO A 222 -8.78 -6.25 18.79
N CYS A 223 -9.32 -6.69 19.93
CA CYS A 223 -10.32 -5.90 20.66
C CYS A 223 -9.63 -4.66 21.25
N SER A 224 -9.63 -3.57 20.50
CA SER A 224 -9.04 -2.28 20.85
C SER A 224 -9.90 -1.13 20.31
N THR A 225 -9.73 0.07 20.87
CA THR A 225 -10.25 1.33 20.33
C THR A 225 -9.21 2.08 19.49
N ASP A 226 -7.97 1.59 19.44
CA ASP A 226 -6.91 2.23 18.67
C ASP A 226 -7.15 2.08 17.16
N LYS A 227 -6.67 3.06 16.38
CA LYS A 227 -6.62 2.95 14.91
C LYS A 227 -5.77 1.74 14.51
N GLN A 228 -6.29 0.92 13.60
CA GLN A 228 -5.60 -0.20 12.98
C GLN A 228 -5.21 0.18 11.54
N GLU A 229 -4.02 -0.22 11.12
CA GLU A 229 -3.52 0.00 9.76
C GLU A 229 -3.06 -1.32 9.18
N VAL A 230 -3.46 -1.59 7.93
CA VAL A 230 -3.15 -2.83 7.23
C VAL A 230 -2.55 -2.47 5.89
N ALA A 231 -1.34 -2.96 5.64
CA ALA A 231 -0.65 -2.82 4.37
C ALA A 231 -0.77 -4.10 3.54
N PHE A 232 -0.78 -3.96 2.22
CA PHE A 232 -0.75 -5.06 1.25
C PHE A 232 -0.01 -4.62 -0.03
N ASP A 233 0.39 -5.60 -0.86
CA ASP A 233 1.04 -5.32 -2.15
C ASP A 233 0.14 -4.43 -3.01
N ALA A 234 0.70 -3.35 -3.57
CA ALA A 234 -0.06 -2.37 -4.34
C ALA A 234 -0.94 -3.03 -5.43
N ARG A 235 -2.15 -2.48 -5.60
CA ARG A 235 -3.17 -2.94 -6.55
C ARG A 235 -3.61 -1.80 -7.46
#